data_AF-A0A2S9GRL2-F1
#
_entry.id   AF-A0A2S9GRL2-F1
#
_cell.length_a   1.000
_cell.length_b   1.000
_cell.length_c   1.000
_cell.angle_alpha   90.00
_cell.angle_beta   90.00
_cell.angle_gamma   90.00
#
_symmetry.space_group_name_H-M   'P 1'
#
loop_
_entity.id
_entity.type
_entity.pdbx_description
1 polymer ?
#
loop_
_entity_poly.entity_id
_entity_poly.type
_entity_poly.pdbx_seq_one_letter_code
_entity_poly.pdbx_strand_id
1 'polypeptide(L)' 'FERDNHHGGSPGTDAALAAITTRGDLLAADAGLTPIRGPGLVVTLNDAQRDSEGRFPRDASPDDLVVH' A
#
# COMPACT_ATOMS: atom_id res chain seq x y z
N PHE A 1 27.55 -6.24 28.60
CA PHE A 1 27.99 -5.58 27.36
C PHE A 1 26.74 -5.15 26.61
N GLU A 2 26.46 -3.85 26.59
CA GLU A 2 25.36 -3.30 25.80
C GLU A 2 25.84 -3.17 24.35
N ARG A 3 25.14 -3.80 23.41
CA ARG A 3 25.46 -3.67 21.98
C ARG A 3 24.79 -2.41 21.48
N ASP A 4 25.60 -1.46 21.01
CA ASP A 4 25.12 -0.34 20.23
C ASP A 4 24.57 -0.85 18.89
N ASN A 5 23.25 -0.76 18.72
CA ASN A 5 22.52 -1.16 17.51
C ASN A 5 22.32 0.03 16.54
N HIS A 6 23.03 1.13 16.73
CA HIS A 6 22.91 2.30 15.85
C HIS A 6 23.59 2.02 14.50
N HIS A 7 22.84 1.40 13.60
CA HIS A 7 23.24 1.25 12.20
C HIS A 7 22.78 2.47 11.41
N GLY A 8 23.71 3.16 10.74
CA GLY A 8 23.37 4.18 9.74
C GLY A 8 23.71 5.63 10.05
N GLY A 9 24.37 5.96 11.17
CA GLY A 9 24.69 7.36 11.54
C GLY A 9 25.97 7.96 10.95
N SER A 10 26.60 7.32 9.94
CA SER A 10 27.79 7.86 9.29
C SER A 10 27.41 8.76 8.09
N PRO A 11 28.24 9.76 7.74
CA PRO A 11 27.98 10.58 6.54
C PRO A 11 27.83 9.77 5.25
N GLY A 12 28.54 8.64 5.14
CA GLY A 12 28.44 7.74 3.97
C GLY A 12 27.13 6.96 3.93
N THR A 13 26.58 6.57 5.08
CA THR A 13 25.28 5.88 5.16
C THR A 13 24.12 6.83 4.92
N ASP A 14 24.20 8.08 5.40
CA ASP A 14 23.22 9.13 5.09
C ASP A 14 23.21 9.45 3.59
N ALA A 15 24.39 9.57 2.97
CA ALA A 15 24.51 9.80 1.54
C ALA A 15 23.92 8.64 0.71
N ALA A 16 24.15 7.40 1.14
CA ALA A 16 23.57 6.22 0.50
C ALA A 16 22.04 6.17 0.64
N LEU A 17 21.51 6.50 1.82
CA LEU A 17 20.08 6.58 2.05
C LEU A 17 19.44 7.66 1.17
N ALA A 18 20.02 8.86 1.14
CA ALA A 18 19.55 9.97 0.31
C ALA A 18 19.53 9.60 -1.18
N ALA A 19 20.56 8.89 -1.66
CA ALA A 19 20.63 8.43 -3.05
C ALA A 19 19.51 7.43 -3.38
N ILE A 20 19.22 6.48 -2.48
CA ILE A 20 18.14 5.50 -2.67
C ILE A 20 16.77 6.19 -2.63
N THR A 21 16.53 7.09 -1.68
CA THR A 21 15.28 7.87 -1.59
C THR A 21 15.06 8.69 -2.85
N THR A 22 16.07 9.42 -3.32
CA THR A 22 15.99 10.22 -4.55
C THR A 22 15.63 9.36 -5.76
N ARG A 23 16.23 8.17 -5.88
CA ARG A 23 15.90 7.24 -6.96
C ARG A 23 14.44 6.77 -6.88
N GLY A 24 13.93 6.52 -5.68
CA GLY A 24 12.53 6.18 -5.45
C GLY A 24 11.59 7.31 -5.89
N ASP A 25 11.89 8.55 -5.50
CA ASP A 25 11.09 9.72 -5.82
C ASP A 25 10.99 9.97 -7.33
N LEU A 26 12.09 9.77 -8.07
CA LEU A 26 12.11 9.90 -9.52
C LEU A 26 11.21 8.87 -10.23
N LEU A 27 11.06 7.67 -9.66
CA LEU A 27 10.23 6.60 -10.21
C LEU A 27 8.76 6.71 -9.79
N ALA A 28 8.45 7.49 -8.75
CA ALA A 28 7.12 7.54 -8.15
C ALA A 28 6.04 8.05 -9.12
N ALA A 29 6.39 8.99 -10.02
CA ALA A 29 5.45 9.51 -11.02
C ALA A 29 5.05 8.44 -12.04
N ASP A 30 6.04 7.77 -12.65
CA ASP A 30 5.80 6.71 -13.64
C ASP A 30 5.09 5.50 -13.05
N ALA A 31 5.34 5.22 -11.76
CA ALA A 31 4.66 4.15 -11.02
C ALA A 31 3.24 4.53 -10.54
N GLY A 32 2.78 5.77 -10.75
CA GLY A 32 1.48 6.24 -10.26
C GLY A 32 1.39 6.37 -8.74
N LEU A 33 2.53 6.48 -8.05
CA LEU A 33 2.65 6.61 -6.59
C LEU A 33 2.78 8.06 -6.12
N THR A 34 2.73 9.04 -7.02
CA THR A 34 2.68 10.45 -6.64
C THR A 34 1.40 10.75 -5.86
N PRO A 35 1.48 11.30 -4.64
CA PRO A 35 0.30 11.60 -3.84
C PRO A 35 -0.62 12.62 -4.54
N ILE A 36 -1.91 12.30 -4.64
CA ILE A 36 -2.95 13.20 -5.15
C ILE A 36 -3.84 13.62 -3.99
N ARG A 37 -4.26 14.89 -3.96
CA ARG A 37 -5.21 15.43 -2.97
C ARG A 37 -6.51 15.85 -3.65
N GLY A 38 -7.64 15.53 -3.04
CA GLY A 38 -8.96 15.88 -3.55
C GLY A 38 -10.07 15.33 -2.64
N PRO A 39 -11.34 15.49 -3.03
CA PRO A 39 -12.46 14.81 -2.40
C PRO A 39 -12.25 13.29 -2.40
N GLY A 40 -12.77 12.59 -1.39
CA GLY A 40 -12.72 11.12 -1.35
C GLY A 40 -13.48 10.47 -2.51
N LEU A 41 -13.10 9.23 -2.84
CA LEU A 41 -13.78 8.41 -3.85
C LEU A 41 -14.62 7.33 -3.16
N VAL A 42 -15.84 7.10 -3.68
CA VAL A 42 -16.63 5.91 -3.34
C VAL A 42 -16.47 4.91 -4.48
N VAL A 43 -15.98 3.72 -4.17
CA VAL A 43 -15.82 2.61 -5.13
C VAL A 43 -16.86 1.55 -4.82
N THR A 44 -17.59 1.09 -5.84
CA THR A 44 -18.52 -0.04 -5.73
C THR A 44 -17.93 -1.24 -6.44
N LEU A 45 -17.68 -2.31 -5.69
CA LEU A 45 -17.22 -3.60 -6.20
C LEU A 45 -18.42 -4.55 -6.23
N ASN A 46 -18.73 -5.14 -7.38
CA ASN A 46 -19.98 -5.90 -7.60
C ASN A 46 -19.78 -7.34 -8.07
N ASP A 47 -18.54 -7.76 -8.23
CA ASP A 47 -18.07 -9.01 -8.84
C ASP A 47 -18.00 -10.19 -7.85
N ALA A 48 -18.18 -9.93 -6.55
CA ALA A 48 -18.34 -10.98 -5.56
C ALA A 48 -19.51 -11.94 -5.92
N GLN A 49 -19.26 -13.24 -5.82
CA GLN A 49 -20.25 -14.30 -6.09
C GLN A 49 -21.48 -14.14 -5.19
N ARG A 50 -22.66 -14.29 -5.78
CA ARG A 50 -23.96 -14.17 -5.11
C ARG A 50 -24.76 -15.47 -5.23
N ASP A 51 -25.66 -15.71 -4.28
CA ASP A 51 -26.65 -16.79 -4.37
C ASP A 51 -27.72 -16.49 -5.46
N SER A 52 -28.64 -17.44 -5.66
CA SER A 52 -29.73 -17.33 -6.64
C SER A 52 -30.69 -16.15 -6.39
N GLU A 53 -30.67 -15.56 -5.19
CA GLU A 53 -31.45 -14.38 -4.82
C GLU A 53 -30.61 -13.08 -4.83
N GLY A 54 -29.35 -13.14 -5.30
CA GLY A 54 -28.46 -11.99 -5.39
C GLY A 54 -27.84 -11.57 -4.05
N ARG A 55 -28.00 -12.37 -2.99
CA ARG A 55 -27.42 -12.12 -1.67
C ARG A 55 -26.04 -12.73 -1.57
N PHE A 56 -25.24 -12.23 -0.64
CA PHE A 56 -24.00 -12.92 -0.29
C PHE A 56 -24.33 -14.28 0.32
N PRO A 57 -23.48 -15.31 0.11
CA PRO A 57 -23.64 -16.60 0.77
C PRO A 57 -23.89 -16.40 2.28
N ARG A 58 -24.86 -17.14 2.85
CA ARG A 58 -25.46 -16.83 4.17
C ARG A 58 -24.47 -16.72 5.34
N ASP A 59 -23.29 -17.32 5.21
CA ASP A 59 -22.28 -17.37 6.25
C ASP A 59 -21.00 -16.57 5.89
N ALA A 60 -21.00 -15.80 4.80
CA ALA A 60 -19.88 -14.93 4.45
C ALA A 60 -19.99 -13.61 5.21
N SER A 61 -19.05 -13.35 6.12
CA SER A 61 -18.85 -12.01 6.66
C SER A 61 -18.28 -11.09 5.55
N PRO A 62 -18.38 -9.75 5.68
CA PRO A 62 -17.82 -8.84 4.68
C PRO A 62 -16.34 -9.08 4.37
N ASP A 63 -15.56 -9.53 5.35
CA ASP A 63 -14.13 -9.83 5.20
C ASP A 63 -13.87 -11.16 4.47
N ASP A 64 -14.88 -12.03 4.33
CA ASP A 64 -14.79 -13.31 3.61
C ASP A 64 -15.09 -13.17 2.11
N LEU A 65 -15.52 -11.98 1.67
CA LEU A 65 -15.87 -11.73 0.27
C LEU A 65 -14.62 -11.44 -0.55
N VAL A 66 -14.29 -12.37 -1.45
CA VAL A 66 -13.21 -12.16 -2.43
C VAL A 66 -13.77 -11.40 -3.65
N VAL A 67 -13.25 -10.19 -3.84
CA VAL A 67 -13.37 -9.38 -5.06
C VAL A 67 -12.13 -9.63 -5.91
N HIS A 68 -12.31 -9.88 -7.20
CA HIS A 68 -11.26 -10.17 -8.19
C HIS A 68 -10.90 -8.94 -9.03
#